data_AF-A0A6A1Q6M2-F1
#
_entry.id   AF-A0A6A1Q6M2-F1
#
_cell.length_a   1.000
_cell.length_b   1.000
_cell.length_c   1.000
_cell.angle_alpha   90.00
_cell.angle_beta   90.00
_cell.angle_gamma   90.00
#
_symmetry.space_group_name_H-M   'P 1'
#
loop_
_entity.id
_entity.type
_entity.pdbx_description
1 polymer ?
#
loop_
_entity_poly.entity_id
_entity_poly.type
_entity_poly.pdbx_seq_one_letter_code
_entity_poly.pdbx_strand_id
1 'polypeptide(L)'
;MVAGHSFETVAECHLLQKLGVDAVGMTTVPDVIVARHCGLRVFGLSLIHYKVILDYESQEKANHEKVLEAGKQAAQKLEQFVFILLASIPLPYDAS
;
A
#
# COMPACT_ATOMS: atom_id res chain seq x y z
N MET A 1 -3.10 -0.40 -8.97
CA MET A 1 -1.91 -1.27 -8.93
C MET A 1 -1.16 -1.11 -10.24
N VAL A 2 0.16 -1.25 -10.24
CA VAL A 2 0.95 -1.47 -11.46
C VAL A 2 1.52 -2.89 -11.42
N ALA A 3 1.96 -3.44 -12.56
CA ALA A 3 2.43 -4.83 -12.60
C ALA A 3 3.85 -5.04 -12.01
N GLY A 4 4.68 -4.00 -11.92
CA GLY A 4 6.07 -4.13 -11.47
C GLY A 4 6.99 -4.81 -12.50
N HIS A 5 8.27 -5.08 -12.22
CA HIS A 5 9.01 -5.08 -10.94
C HIS A 5 9.84 -3.79 -10.73
N SER A 6 9.87 -2.94 -11.74
CA SER A 6 10.54 -1.65 -11.71
C SER A 6 9.67 -0.61 -11.01
N PHE A 7 10.31 0.31 -10.28
CA PHE A 7 9.62 1.51 -9.80
C PHE A 7 9.17 2.39 -10.97
N GLU A 8 8.14 3.18 -10.71
CA GLU A 8 7.50 4.06 -11.66
C GLU A 8 8.43 5.21 -12.07
N THR A 9 8.43 5.53 -13.35
CA THR A 9 9.10 6.72 -13.89
C THR A 9 8.35 8.00 -13.49
N VAL A 10 9.00 9.15 -13.62
CA VAL A 10 8.37 10.47 -13.35
C VAL A 10 7.11 10.67 -14.19
N ALA A 11 7.14 10.26 -15.47
CA ALA A 11 5.99 10.37 -16.37
C ALA A 11 4.81 9.50 -15.91
N GLU A 12 5.09 8.26 -15.50
CA GLU A 12 4.08 7.36 -14.95
C GLU A 12 3.52 7.88 -13.63
N CYS A 13 4.36 8.43 -12.74
CA CYS A 13 3.93 9.05 -11.50
C CYS A 13 2.98 10.24 -11.75
N HIS A 14 3.29 11.09 -12.72
CA HIS A 14 2.41 12.20 -13.12
C HIS A 14 1.08 11.70 -13.69
N LEU A 15 1.12 10.65 -14.52
CA LEU A 15 -0.09 10.01 -15.02
C LEU A 15 -0.96 9.49 -13.88
N LEU A 16 -0.37 8.73 -12.95
CA LEU A 16 -1.09 8.17 -11.80
C LEU A 16 -1.70 9.28 -10.92
N GLN A 17 -0.97 10.38 -10.67
CA GLN A 17 -1.52 11.52 -9.95
C GLN A 17 -2.70 12.17 -10.67
N LYS A 18 -2.61 12.35 -11.99
CA LYS A 18 -3.73 12.88 -12.80
C LYS A 18 -4.94 11.97 -12.81
N LEU A 19 -4.74 10.66 -12.61
CA LEU A 19 -5.80 9.68 -12.45
C LEU A 19 -6.37 9.64 -11.01
N GLY A 20 -5.89 10.49 -10.10
CA GLY A 20 -6.35 10.55 -8.71
C GLY A 20 -5.79 9.46 -7.81
N VAL A 21 -4.63 8.89 -8.15
CA VAL A 21 -3.98 7.85 -7.34
C VAL A 21 -3.18 8.49 -6.20
N ASP A 22 -3.53 8.17 -4.95
CA ASP A 22 -2.81 8.64 -3.76
C ASP A 22 -1.59 7.77 -3.39
N ALA A 23 -1.65 6.47 -3.71
CA ALA A 23 -0.58 5.51 -3.44
C ALA A 23 -0.49 4.45 -4.55
N VAL A 24 0.73 4.07 -4.91
CA VAL A 24 1.00 3.05 -5.93
C VAL A 24 1.77 1.87 -5.31
N GLY A 25 1.42 0.68 -5.78
CA GLY A 25 2.04 -0.57 -5.36
C GLY A 25 1.74 -1.67 -6.38
N MET A 26 2.45 -2.78 -6.23
CA MET A 26 2.46 -3.88 -7.21
C MET A 26 1.60 -5.08 -6.80
N THR A 27 1.04 -5.07 -5.60
CA THR A 27 0.33 -6.22 -4.99
C THR A 27 -1.10 -5.81 -4.56
N THR A 28 -1.69 -6.56 -3.63
CA THR A 28 -2.95 -6.28 -2.92
C THR A 28 -4.22 -6.40 -3.75
N VAL A 29 -4.34 -5.69 -4.88
CA VAL A 29 -5.59 -5.64 -5.66
C VAL A 29 -6.08 -7.03 -6.12
N PRO A 30 -5.23 -7.95 -6.61
CA PRO A 30 -5.68 -9.29 -6.99
C PRO A 30 -6.27 -10.07 -5.80
N ASP A 31 -5.64 -9.98 -4.63
CA ASP A 31 -6.09 -10.67 -3.41
C ASP A 31 -7.44 -10.12 -2.93
N VAL A 32 -7.61 -8.78 -2.98
CA VAL A 32 -8.87 -8.11 -2.65
C VAL A 32 -9.99 -8.58 -3.58
N ILE A 33 -9.73 -8.67 -4.88
CA ILE A 33 -10.72 -9.13 -5.86
C ILE A 33 -11.18 -10.54 -5.52
N VAL A 34 -10.26 -11.47 -5.28
CA VAL A 34 -10.59 -12.87 -4.92
C VAL A 34 -11.33 -12.96 -3.59
N ALA A 35 -10.88 -12.23 -2.57
CA ALA A 35 -11.52 -12.21 -1.25
C ALA A 35 -12.95 -11.66 -1.32
N ARG A 36 -13.18 -10.58 -2.08
CA ARG A 36 -14.52 -10.01 -2.28
C ARG A 36 -15.41 -10.94 -3.11
N HIS A 37 -14.85 -11.62 -4.10
CA HIS A 37 -15.57 -12.59 -4.92
C HIS A 37 -16.13 -13.76 -4.07
N CYS A 38 -15.41 -14.21 -3.03
CA CYS A 38 -15.91 -15.23 -2.09
C CYS A 38 -16.63 -14.67 -0.85
N GLY A 39 -16.99 -13.38 -0.85
CA GLY A 39 -17.83 -12.76 0.19
C GLY A 39 -17.10 -12.33 1.46
N LEU A 40 -15.77 -12.33 1.48
CA LEU A 40 -15.00 -11.89 2.66
C LEU A 40 -15.07 -10.37 2.81
N ARG A 41 -15.13 -9.91 4.07
CA ARG A 41 -14.90 -8.50 4.41
C ARG A 41 -13.41 -8.22 4.28
N VAL A 42 -13.06 -7.11 3.62
CA VAL A 42 -11.67 -6.72 3.38
C VAL A 42 -11.42 -5.34 3.97
N PHE A 43 -10.32 -5.20 4.70
CA PHE A 43 -9.75 -3.92 5.10
C PHE A 43 -8.36 -3.81 4.48
N GLY A 44 -8.10 -2.72 3.76
CA GLY A 44 -6.82 -2.45 3.11
C GLY A 44 -6.05 -1.36 3.84
N LEU A 45 -4.74 -1.55 3.98
CA LEU A 45 -3.82 -0.54 4.48
C LEU A 45 -2.56 -0.52 3.62
N SER A 46 -1.93 0.64 3.50
CA SER A 46 -0.67 0.80 2.80
C SER A 46 0.32 1.55 3.68
N LEU A 47 1.49 0.96 3.89
CA LEU A 47 2.63 1.67 4.47
C LEU A 47 3.30 2.48 3.35
N ILE A 48 3.36 3.80 3.50
CA ILE A 48 4.05 4.67 2.56
C ILE A 48 5.55 4.63 2.85
N HIS A 49 6.26 3.78 2.11
CA HIS A 49 7.69 3.56 2.31
C HIS A 49 8.55 4.70 1.77
N TYR A 50 8.08 5.39 0.74
CA TYR A 50 8.75 6.52 0.13
C TYR A 50 7.74 7.41 -0.62
N LYS A 51 8.14 8.65 -0.91
CA LYS A 51 7.38 9.55 -1.77
C LYS A 51 7.89 9.40 -3.20
N VAL A 52 6.97 9.20 -4.16
CA VAL A 52 7.32 9.08 -5.58
C VAL A 52 8.03 10.34 -6.09
N ILE A 53 8.96 10.16 -7.02
CA ILE A 53 9.73 11.25 -7.62
C ILE A 53 8.90 11.86 -8.74
N LEU A 54 8.67 13.18 -8.65
CA LEU A 54 7.86 13.93 -9.61
C LEU A 54 8.69 14.94 -10.43
N ASP A 55 9.96 15.08 -10.09
CA ASP A 55 10.88 16.03 -10.69
C ASP A 55 11.98 15.29 -11.43
N TYR A 56 12.19 15.65 -12.70
CA TYR A 56 13.23 15.08 -13.55
C TYR A 56 14.64 15.52 -13.13
N GLU A 57 14.76 16.65 -12.41
CA GLU A 57 16.05 17.16 -11.91
C GLU A 57 16.49 16.49 -10.61
N SER A 58 15.57 15.77 -9.95
CA SER A 58 15.85 15.05 -8.71
C SER A 58 16.93 13.98 -8.91
N GLN A 59 17.94 14.01 -8.03
CA GLN A 59 18.96 12.95 -7.95
C GLN A 59 18.49 11.76 -7.10
N GLU A 60 17.34 11.87 -6.43
CA GLU A 60 16.79 10.77 -5.66
C GLU A 60 16.31 9.66 -6.59
N LYS A 61 16.54 8.42 -6.18
CA LYS A 61 16.01 7.23 -6.87
C LYS A 61 15.24 6.40 -5.87
N ALA A 62 14.12 5.84 -6.33
CA ALA A 62 13.44 4.79 -5.61
C ALA A 62 14.41 3.61 -5.47
N ASN A 63 14.65 3.19 -4.22
CA ASN A 63 15.57 2.10 -3.88
C ASN A 63 14.86 1.15 -2.91
N HIS A 64 14.91 -0.14 -3.22
CA HIS A 64 14.37 -1.21 -2.40
C HIS A 64 14.94 -1.21 -0.97
N GLU A 65 16.20 -0.81 -0.78
CA GLU A 65 16.80 -0.73 0.57
C GLU A 65 16.10 0.32 1.45
N LYS A 66 15.77 1.48 0.89
CA LYS A 66 15.01 2.52 1.61
C LYS A 66 13.61 2.02 1.98
N VAL A 67 12.99 1.24 1.09
CA VAL A 67 11.69 0.61 1.34
C VAL A 67 11.78 -0.34 2.54
N LEU A 68 12.80 -1.20 2.54
CA LEU A 68 13.03 -2.16 3.62
C LEU A 68 13.29 -1.46 4.95
N GLU A 69 14.09 -0.39 4.94
CA GLU A 69 14.39 0.40 6.13
C GLU A 69 13.16 1.09 6.69
N ALA A 70 12.35 1.73 5.84
CA ALA A 70 11.07 2.32 6.26
C ALA A 70 10.13 1.25 6.84
N GLY A 71 10.11 0.05 6.26
CA GLY A 71 9.36 -1.10 6.79
C GLY A 71 9.81 -1.50 8.20
N LYS A 72 11.12 -1.60 8.42
CA LYS A 72 11.68 -1.91 9.75
C LYS A 72 11.32 -0.84 10.78
N GLN A 73 11.44 0.43 10.42
CA GLN A 73 11.11 1.55 11.31
C GLN A 73 9.63 1.60 11.68
N ALA A 74 8.75 1.21 10.76
CA ALA A 74 7.31 1.20 10.99
C ALA A 74 6.79 -0.09 11.63
N ALA A 75 7.61 -1.15 11.74
CA ALA A 75 7.17 -2.49 12.12
C ALA A 75 6.38 -2.51 13.44
N GLN A 76 6.96 -1.94 14.50
CA GLN A 76 6.32 -1.92 15.83
C GLN A 76 5.02 -1.11 15.83
N LYS A 77 4.98 0.02 15.13
CA LYS A 77 3.79 0.87 15.03
C LYS A 77 2.68 0.17 14.24
N LEU A 78 3.05 -0.53 13.17
CA LEU A 78 2.11 -1.27 12.35
C LEU A 78 1.53 -2.46 13.11
N GLU A 79 2.36 -3.19 13.86
CA GLU A 79 1.91 -4.27 14.75
C GLU A 79 0.88 -3.79 15.77
N GLN A 80 1.18 -2.70 16.47
CA GLN A 80 0.24 -2.09 17.43
C GLN A 80 -1.07 -1.67 16.77
N PHE A 81 -0.99 -1.05 15.59
CA PHE A 81 -2.17 -0.63 14.83
C PHE A 81 -3.03 -1.84 14.43
N VAL A 82 -2.42 -2.90 13.91
CA VAL A 82 -3.13 -4.13 13.55
C VAL A 82 -3.77 -4.77 14.78
N PHE A 83 -3.10 -4.77 15.94
CA PHE A 83 -3.66 -5.30 17.17
C PHE A 83 -4.93 -4.53 17.60
N ILE A 84 -4.90 -3.20 17.54
CA ILE A 84 -6.08 -2.35 17.82
C ILE A 84 -7.17 -2.60 16.78
N LEU A 85 -6.80 -2.73 15.50
CA LEU A 85 -7.75 -3.02 14.43
C LEU A 85 -8.47 -4.34 14.66
N LEU A 86 -7.78 -5.40 15.08
CA LEU A 86 -8.39 -6.70 15.37
C LEU A 86 -9.48 -6.60 16.44
N ALA A 87 -9.26 -5.80 17.49
CA ALA A 87 -10.26 -5.56 18.52
C ALA A 87 -11.51 -4.83 18.01
N SER A 88 -11.42 -4.13 16.87
CA SER A 88 -12.55 -3.43 16.25
C SER A 88 -13.37 -4.30 15.28
N ILE A 89 -12.92 -5.53 15.00
CA ILE A 89 -13.63 -6.44 14.08
C ILE A 89 -14.80 -7.07 14.84
N PRO A 90 -16.06 -6.88 14.39
CA PRO A 90 -17.22 -7.51 15.02
C PRO A 90 -17.12 -9.03 15.02
N LEU A 91 -17.61 -9.67 16.08
CA LEU A 91 -17.68 -11.13 16.12
C LEU A 91 -18.71 -11.63 15.09
N PRO A 92 -18.52 -12.84 14.53
CA PRO A 92 -19.42 -13.38 13.51
C PRO A 92 -20.90 -13.44 13.93
N TYR A 93 -21.15 -13.56 15.23
CA TYR A 93 -22.49 -13.71 15.81
C TYR A 93 -23.25 -12.38 15.98
N ASP A 94 -22.55 -11.24 15.95
CA ASP A 94 -23.14 -9.89 16.13
C ASP A 94 -23.71 -9.31 14.83
N ALA A 95 -23.58 -10.02 13.70
CA ALA A 95 -24.05 -9.61 12.38
C ALA A 95 -25.41 -10.23 11.99
N SER A 96 -26.14 -10.79 12.97
CA SER A 96 -27.46 -11.42 12.82
C SER A 96 -28.58 -10.47 13.21
#